data_AF-A0A939T5I2-F1
#
_entry.id   AF-A0A939T5I2-F1
#
_cell.length_a   1.000
_cell.length_b   1.000
_cell.length_c   1.000
_cell.angle_alpha   90.00
_cell.angle_beta   90.00
_cell.angle_gamma   90.00
#
_symmetry.space_group_name_H-M   'P 1'
#
loop_
_entity.id
_entity.type
_entity.pdbx_description
1 polymer ?
#
loop_
_entity_poly.entity_id
_entity_poly.type
_entity_poly.pdbx_seq_one_letter_code
_entity_poly.pdbx_strand_id
1 'polypeptide(L)'
;MDQKQTLKQRLPFPYNQDLSQVLRKVDRRTLFSKSRIANDPVTAAYLAAAMRLIERHFGPGAERSPVDPSDENSVERPLLGFLSQRAVAAEVSRNPDPFPRVGSVPTLRSTWRSHSDFIADLLRFGLWSQYHPARWESDKTAAAIEQLIDGAEPDFAQSIHELSYRNLMIFVARPRFRLRLVAVAAAEGDEVIREALGELYHEALVSWRAVFVEVLRNRGLQLRPGVQPDDFVNMLAAVAEGTAVHALSAPSPLVIDHERRRTLLGTAALALIHGCLERVDEADGSSLEQAVHAKVYGKLPPEEEAQAS
;
A
#
# COMPACT_ATOMS: atom_id res chain seq x y z
N MET A 1 7.21 38.64 16.38
CA MET A 1 8.54 38.12 15.97
C MET A 1 8.28 36.85 15.19
N ASP A 2 8.22 36.97 13.87
CA ASP A 2 7.89 35.87 12.96
C ASP A 2 9.12 34.94 12.87
N GLN A 3 9.05 33.75 13.45
CA GLN A 3 10.15 32.78 13.34
C GLN A 3 10.31 32.40 11.87
N LYS A 4 11.40 32.84 11.23
CA LYS A 4 11.73 32.45 9.85
C LYS A 4 11.79 30.92 9.77
N GLN A 5 10.78 30.31 9.15
CA GLN A 5 10.75 28.88 8.90
C GLN A 5 12.00 28.47 8.11
N THR A 6 12.64 27.38 8.56
CA THR A 6 13.78 26.78 7.84
C THR A 6 13.33 26.25 6.48
N LEU A 7 14.25 26.12 5.52
CA LEU A 7 13.91 25.59 4.19
C LEU A 7 13.26 24.19 4.28
N LYS A 8 13.76 23.35 5.19
CA LYS A 8 13.19 22.02 5.48
C LYS A 8 11.71 22.11 5.91
N GLN A 9 11.36 23.04 6.79
CA GLN A 9 9.98 23.25 7.25
C GLN A 9 9.05 23.76 6.14
N ARG A 10 9.60 24.47 5.15
CA ARG A 10 8.85 24.98 4.00
C ARG A 10 8.57 23.91 2.92
N LEU A 11 9.25 22.76 2.95
CA LEU A 11 9.00 21.69 2.00
C LEU A 11 7.56 21.17 2.14
N PRO A 12 6.95 20.66 1.06
CA PRO A 12 5.64 20.03 1.18
C PRO A 12 5.73 18.77 2.04
N PHE A 13 4.63 18.41 2.69
CA PHE A 13 4.50 17.10 3.30
C PHE A 13 4.70 16.01 2.22
N PRO A 14 5.43 14.92 2.52
CA PRO A 14 6.04 14.54 3.80
C PRO A 14 7.51 14.98 3.93
N TYR A 15 8.05 15.70 2.95
CA TYR A 15 9.45 16.10 2.90
C TYR A 15 9.84 17.10 3.99
N ASN A 16 8.87 17.72 4.66
CA ASN A 16 9.09 18.56 5.84
C ASN A 16 9.22 17.78 7.15
N GLN A 17 8.88 16.49 7.17
CA GLN A 17 8.98 15.65 8.36
C GLN A 17 10.43 15.25 8.67
N ASP A 18 10.67 14.74 9.88
CA ASP A 18 11.95 14.14 10.23
C ASP A 18 12.15 12.83 9.46
N LEU A 19 13.11 12.82 8.53
CA LEU A 19 13.40 11.67 7.68
C LEU A 19 14.46 10.75 8.29
N SER A 20 15.01 11.06 9.46
CA SER A 20 16.10 10.29 10.07
C SER A 20 15.70 8.90 10.53
N GLN A 21 14.40 8.66 10.76
CA GLN A 21 13.85 7.33 11.07
C GLN A 21 13.63 6.48 9.81
N VAL A 22 13.52 7.14 8.65
CA VAL A 22 13.17 6.52 7.37
C VAL A 22 14.43 6.22 6.56
N LEU A 23 15.35 7.18 6.47
CA LEU A 23 16.58 7.11 5.69
C LEU A 23 17.72 6.54 6.55
N ARG A 24 18.01 5.25 6.39
CA ARG A 24 18.98 4.51 7.22
C ARG A 24 20.35 4.34 6.56
N LYS A 25 20.46 4.53 5.23
CA LYS A 25 21.66 4.26 4.43
C LYS A 25 22.44 5.51 3.98
N VAL A 26 22.08 6.68 4.48
CA VAL A 26 22.86 7.91 4.28
C VAL A 26 24.30 7.79 4.81
N ASP A 27 25.27 8.29 4.04
CA ASP A 27 26.70 8.07 4.24
C ASP A 27 27.31 8.96 5.32
N ARG A 28 27.03 8.67 6.60
CA ARG A 28 27.67 9.37 7.73
C ARG A 28 27.99 8.42 8.89
N ARG A 29 29.08 8.72 9.61
CA ARG A 29 29.57 7.89 10.71
C ARG A 29 28.75 8.00 12.00
N THR A 30 28.33 9.22 12.38
CA THR A 30 27.62 9.45 13.66
C THR A 30 26.12 9.60 13.45
N LEU A 31 25.32 9.18 14.44
CA LEU A 31 23.86 9.30 14.40
C LEU A 31 23.41 10.76 14.20
N PHE A 32 24.06 11.71 14.88
CA PHE A 32 23.80 13.14 14.70
C PHE A 32 24.02 13.59 13.24
N SER A 33 25.12 13.16 12.63
CA SER A 33 25.42 13.52 11.23
C SER A 33 24.45 12.84 10.25
N LYS A 34 24.03 11.61 10.53
CA LYS A 34 23.00 10.90 9.76
C LYS A 34 21.65 11.61 9.83
N SER A 35 21.22 12.02 11.03
CA SER A 35 19.98 12.78 11.20
C SER A 35 20.03 14.12 10.47
N ARG A 36 21.17 14.83 10.57
CA ARG A 36 21.36 16.09 9.85
C ARG A 36 21.28 15.93 8.34
N ILE A 37 21.94 14.92 7.76
CA ILE A 37 21.92 14.73 6.29
C ILE A 37 20.58 14.19 5.80
N ALA A 38 19.91 13.33 6.57
CA ALA A 38 18.57 12.84 6.24
C ALA A 38 17.57 14.01 6.15
N ASN A 39 17.74 15.03 6.98
CA ASN A 39 16.89 16.22 7.02
C ASN A 39 17.40 17.40 6.19
N ASP A 40 18.45 17.21 5.41
CA ASP A 40 18.94 18.23 4.48
C ASP A 40 17.93 18.44 3.32
N PRO A 41 17.56 19.68 2.98
CA PRO A 41 16.70 19.96 1.83
C PRO A 41 17.20 19.38 0.49
N VAL A 42 18.51 19.21 0.32
CA VAL A 42 19.10 18.58 -0.87
C VAL A 42 18.79 17.08 -0.90
N THR A 43 18.83 16.39 0.24
CA THR A 43 18.42 14.99 0.34
C THR A 43 16.95 14.84 -0.04
N ALA A 44 16.09 15.72 0.47
CA ALA A 44 14.67 15.76 0.09
C ALA A 44 14.46 16.05 -1.40
N ALA A 45 15.29 16.92 -2.00
CA ALA A 45 15.25 17.23 -3.43
C ALA A 45 15.51 15.99 -4.31
N TYR A 46 16.45 15.14 -3.91
CA TYR A 46 16.72 13.87 -4.60
C TYR A 46 15.59 12.87 -4.47
N LEU A 47 15.03 12.72 -3.27
CA LEU A 47 13.88 11.86 -3.03
C LEU A 47 12.66 12.34 -3.83
N ALA A 48 12.41 13.66 -3.88
CA ALA A 48 11.32 14.24 -4.67
C ALA A 48 11.49 14.00 -6.17
N ALA A 49 12.70 14.19 -6.70
CA ALA A 49 13.02 13.89 -8.08
C ALA A 49 12.77 12.41 -8.42
N ALA A 50 13.24 11.49 -7.58
CA ALA A 50 13.07 10.07 -7.80
C ALA A 50 11.61 9.60 -7.66
N MET A 51 10.85 10.13 -6.71
CA MET A 51 9.42 9.83 -6.58
C MET A 51 8.62 10.30 -7.80
N ARG A 52 8.92 11.49 -8.36
CA ARG A 52 8.30 11.92 -9.63
C ARG A 52 8.68 11.03 -10.82
N LEU A 53 9.89 10.47 -10.82
CA LEU A 53 10.28 9.50 -11.84
C LEU A 53 9.49 8.20 -11.69
N ILE A 54 9.31 7.71 -10.46
CA ILE A 54 8.44 6.56 -10.14
C ILE A 54 7.01 6.82 -10.61
N GLU A 55 6.44 7.98 -10.30
CA GLU A 55 5.08 8.34 -10.69
C GLU A 55 4.89 8.34 -12.21
N ARG A 56 5.86 8.90 -12.95
CA ARG A 56 5.82 8.92 -14.43
C ARG A 56 5.98 7.55 -15.09
N HIS A 57 6.65 6.60 -14.44
CA HIS A 57 6.95 5.30 -15.06
C HIS A 57 6.10 4.14 -14.53
N PHE A 58 5.47 4.29 -13.36
CA PHE A 58 4.64 3.28 -12.70
C PHE A 58 3.16 3.69 -12.59
N GLY A 59 2.61 4.51 -13.50
CA GLY A 59 1.19 4.90 -13.49
C GLY A 59 0.40 4.44 -14.71
N PRO A 60 -0.94 4.54 -14.68
CA PRO A 60 -1.74 4.66 -15.91
C PRO A 60 -1.18 5.81 -16.75
N GLY A 61 -0.89 5.58 -18.03
CA GLY A 61 -0.23 6.57 -18.88
C GLY A 61 1.28 6.70 -18.67
N ALA A 62 1.94 5.67 -18.13
CA ALA A 62 3.39 5.66 -17.95
C ALA A 62 4.13 6.03 -19.24
N GLU A 63 5.13 6.90 -19.13
CA GLU A 63 5.98 7.28 -20.25
C GLU A 63 6.76 6.05 -20.73
N ARG A 64 6.52 5.64 -21.98
CA ARG A 64 7.20 4.54 -22.65
C ARG A 64 7.78 5.07 -23.96
N SER A 65 9.10 4.97 -24.09
CA SER A 65 9.77 5.30 -25.35
C SER A 65 9.94 4.02 -26.17
N PRO A 66 9.50 4.00 -27.44
CA PRO A 66 9.84 2.91 -28.33
C PRO A 66 11.34 2.95 -28.66
N VAL A 67 12.00 1.80 -28.58
CA VAL A 67 13.38 1.55 -29.01
C VAL A 67 13.46 1.54 -30.53
N ASP A 68 12.43 1.02 -31.20
CA ASP A 68 12.25 1.08 -32.64
C ASP A 68 10.99 1.90 -32.97
N PRO A 69 11.09 3.06 -33.63
CA PRO A 69 9.94 3.87 -34.03
C PRO A 69 8.94 3.15 -34.97
N SER A 70 9.37 2.06 -35.62
CA SER A 70 8.55 1.27 -36.53
C SER A 70 7.86 0.05 -35.88
N ASP A 71 8.19 -0.27 -34.62
CA ASP A 71 7.57 -1.34 -33.85
C ASP A 71 7.04 -0.81 -32.52
N GLU A 72 5.71 -0.67 -32.42
CA GLU A 72 5.03 -0.19 -31.22
C GLU A 72 5.24 -1.11 -30.00
N ASN A 73 5.62 -2.38 -30.20
CA ASN A 73 5.95 -3.33 -29.12
C ASN A 73 7.42 -3.29 -28.70
N SER A 74 8.25 -2.56 -29.44
CA SER A 74 9.66 -2.34 -29.15
C SER A 74 9.78 -1.29 -28.05
N VAL A 75 9.33 -1.59 -26.84
CA VAL A 75 9.38 -0.66 -25.71
C VAL A 75 10.63 -0.92 -24.86
N GLU A 76 11.28 0.14 -24.37
CA GLU A 76 12.36 0.00 -23.41
C GLU A 76 11.82 -0.61 -22.09
N ARG A 77 12.40 -1.72 -21.63
CA ARG A 77 11.96 -2.45 -20.42
C ARG A 77 12.94 -2.37 -19.24
N PRO A 78 13.56 -1.22 -18.91
CA PRO A 78 14.44 -1.19 -17.76
C PRO A 78 13.59 -1.07 -16.49
N LEU A 79 13.44 -2.18 -15.75
CA LEU A 79 12.58 -2.24 -14.56
C LEU A 79 12.83 -1.08 -13.57
N LEU A 80 14.05 -0.53 -13.50
CA LEU A 80 14.39 0.67 -12.73
C LEU A 80 15.46 1.57 -13.40
N GLY A 81 15.71 1.45 -14.70
CA GLY A 81 16.77 2.24 -15.36
C GLY A 81 16.54 3.76 -15.31
N PHE A 82 15.26 4.16 -15.27
CA PHE A 82 14.84 5.54 -15.06
C PHE A 82 15.23 6.11 -13.69
N LEU A 83 15.65 5.27 -12.73
CA LEU A 83 16.17 5.68 -11.42
C LEU A 83 17.70 5.76 -11.37
N SER A 84 18.40 5.63 -12.49
CA SER A 84 19.86 5.77 -12.50
C SER A 84 20.32 7.08 -11.84
N GLN A 85 21.50 7.09 -11.23
CA GLN A 85 22.06 8.29 -10.59
C GLN A 85 22.04 9.53 -11.52
N ARG A 86 22.27 9.32 -12.83
CA ARG A 86 22.23 10.38 -13.84
C ARG A 86 20.81 10.89 -14.07
N ALA A 87 19.84 10.00 -14.22
CA ALA A 87 18.44 10.37 -14.41
C ALA A 87 17.89 11.13 -13.21
N VAL A 88 18.15 10.65 -11.99
CA VAL A 88 17.72 11.33 -10.75
C VAL A 88 18.40 12.70 -10.60
N ALA A 89 19.71 12.79 -10.83
CA ALA A 89 20.42 14.07 -10.74
C ALA A 89 19.93 15.09 -11.79
N ALA A 90 19.64 14.64 -13.01
CA ALA A 90 19.03 15.49 -14.04
C ALA A 90 17.64 15.95 -13.62
N GLU A 91 16.84 15.06 -13.04
CA GLU A 91 15.48 15.36 -12.60
C GLU A 91 15.42 16.37 -11.44
N VAL A 92 16.44 16.45 -10.58
CA VAL A 92 16.53 17.50 -9.54
C VAL A 92 16.44 18.90 -10.14
N SER A 93 16.98 19.14 -11.34
CA SER A 93 16.89 20.45 -12.01
C SER A 93 15.46 20.88 -12.33
N ARG A 94 14.53 19.91 -12.39
CA ARG A 94 13.09 20.10 -12.66
C ARG A 94 12.24 20.13 -11.40
N ASN A 95 12.86 20.13 -10.22
CA ASN A 95 12.14 20.18 -8.96
C ASN A 95 11.26 21.44 -8.84
N PRO A 96 10.00 21.33 -8.37
CA PRO A 96 9.18 22.51 -8.11
C PRO A 96 9.73 23.31 -6.91
N ASP A 97 9.34 24.58 -6.80
CA ASP A 97 9.57 25.33 -5.55
C ASP A 97 8.80 24.64 -4.40
N PRO A 98 9.33 24.56 -3.16
CA PRO A 98 10.59 25.14 -2.66
C PRO A 98 11.78 24.18 -2.64
N PHE A 99 11.73 23.08 -3.39
CA PHE A 99 12.85 22.15 -3.43
C PHE A 99 14.07 22.77 -4.13
N PRO A 100 15.29 22.51 -3.63
CA PRO A 100 16.51 22.79 -4.36
C PRO A 100 16.48 22.20 -5.79
N ARG A 101 16.93 23.00 -6.76
CA ARG A 101 17.04 22.61 -8.19
C ARG A 101 18.47 22.34 -8.65
N VAL A 102 19.43 22.39 -7.74
CA VAL A 102 20.84 22.13 -8.07
C VAL A 102 21.19 20.73 -7.56
N GLY A 103 21.35 19.80 -8.49
CA GLY A 103 21.73 18.42 -8.22
C GLY A 103 22.78 17.93 -9.21
N SER A 104 23.63 16.99 -8.78
CA SER A 104 24.68 16.38 -9.57
C SER A 104 24.98 14.99 -9.04
N VAL A 105 25.50 14.09 -9.88
CA VAL A 105 25.89 12.74 -9.42
C VAL A 105 26.89 12.79 -8.25
N PRO A 106 27.91 13.68 -8.21
CA PRO A 106 28.78 13.81 -7.04
C PRO A 106 28.04 14.19 -5.76
N THR A 107 27.08 15.10 -5.82
CA THR A 107 26.32 15.49 -4.61
C THR A 107 25.40 14.37 -4.15
N LEU A 108 24.76 13.61 -5.06
CA LEU A 108 24.03 12.38 -4.71
C LEU A 108 24.95 11.35 -4.02
N ARG A 109 26.15 11.13 -4.55
CA ARG A 109 27.15 10.22 -3.95
C ARG A 109 27.72 10.71 -2.62
N SER A 110 27.66 12.02 -2.36
CA SER A 110 28.04 12.58 -1.06
C SER A 110 26.98 12.36 0.03
N THR A 111 25.75 12.04 -0.39
CA THR A 111 24.61 11.70 0.47
C THR A 111 24.50 10.19 0.69
N TRP A 112 24.64 9.40 -0.37
CA TRP A 112 24.62 7.93 -0.31
C TRP A 112 25.89 7.33 -0.90
N ARG A 113 26.50 6.39 -0.16
CA ARG A 113 27.79 5.79 -0.53
C ARG A 113 27.71 5.04 -1.85
N SER A 114 26.61 4.33 -2.08
CA SER A 114 26.35 3.59 -3.32
C SER A 114 24.98 3.93 -3.91
N HIS A 115 24.75 3.54 -5.16
CA HIS A 115 23.42 3.65 -5.76
C HIS A 115 22.41 2.70 -5.08
N SER A 116 22.87 1.52 -4.64
CA SER A 116 22.03 0.57 -3.91
C SER A 116 21.52 1.18 -2.59
N ASP A 117 22.39 1.86 -1.84
CA ASP A 117 22.01 2.57 -0.60
C ASP A 117 20.93 3.62 -0.85
N PHE A 118 21.04 4.35 -1.96
CA PHE A 118 20.02 5.31 -2.38
C PHE A 118 18.69 4.63 -2.71
N ILE A 119 18.70 3.53 -3.48
CA ILE A 119 17.48 2.80 -3.82
C ILE A 119 16.82 2.21 -2.58
N ALA A 120 17.59 1.66 -1.64
CA ALA A 120 17.07 1.15 -0.37
C ALA A 120 16.35 2.26 0.43
N ASP A 121 16.98 3.41 0.59
CA ASP A 121 16.36 4.56 1.29
C ASP A 121 15.16 5.14 0.50
N LEU A 122 15.21 5.15 -0.83
CA LEU A 122 14.09 5.57 -1.68
C LEU A 122 12.89 4.63 -1.54
N LEU A 123 13.11 3.31 -1.48
CA LEU A 123 12.06 2.32 -1.26
C LEU A 123 11.46 2.47 0.14
N ARG A 124 12.29 2.61 1.18
CA ARG A 124 11.83 2.90 2.54
C ARG A 124 10.96 4.15 2.58
N PHE A 125 11.40 5.20 1.89
CA PHE A 125 10.70 6.47 1.82
C PHE A 125 9.38 6.38 1.04
N GLY A 126 9.38 5.78 -0.16
CA GLY A 126 8.18 5.63 -0.98
C GLY A 126 7.16 4.63 -0.41
N LEU A 127 7.62 3.69 0.42
CA LEU A 127 6.77 2.74 1.15
C LEU A 127 6.37 3.25 2.53
N TRP A 128 6.96 4.33 3.02
CA TRP A 128 6.60 4.92 4.31
C TRP A 128 5.12 5.31 4.31
N SER A 129 4.37 4.78 5.27
CA SER A 129 2.93 5.00 5.46
C SER A 129 2.55 6.48 5.49
N GLN A 130 3.34 7.28 6.20
CA GLN A 130 3.16 8.73 6.31
C GLN A 130 3.54 9.47 5.04
N TYR A 131 4.15 8.86 4.01
CA TYR A 131 4.56 9.58 2.81
C TYR A 131 3.37 10.14 2.01
N HIS A 132 2.21 9.49 2.10
CA HIS A 132 0.96 10.02 1.59
C HIS A 132 -0.05 10.06 2.73
N PRO A 133 -0.38 11.24 3.29
CA PRO A 133 -1.49 11.27 4.21
C PRO A 133 -2.71 10.87 3.39
N ALA A 134 -3.48 9.90 3.89
CA ALA A 134 -4.70 9.43 3.25
C ALA A 134 -5.67 10.58 2.87
N ARG A 135 -5.45 11.79 3.41
CA ARG A 135 -6.26 12.99 3.42
C ARG A 135 -6.96 13.45 2.13
N TRP A 136 -6.41 13.24 0.92
CA TRP A 136 -7.02 13.83 -0.29
C TRP A 136 -8.00 12.90 -1.02
N GLU A 137 -7.93 11.59 -0.76
CA GLU A 137 -8.95 10.60 -1.18
C GLU A 137 -9.63 9.92 0.02
N SER A 138 -9.21 10.25 1.25
CA SER A 138 -9.80 9.72 2.48
C SER A 138 -11.22 10.17 2.65
N ASP A 139 -11.65 11.35 2.21
CA ASP A 139 -12.97 11.83 2.61
C ASP A 139 -14.09 10.92 2.08
N LYS A 140 -13.95 10.40 0.85
CA LYS A 140 -14.92 9.45 0.28
C LYS A 140 -14.76 8.04 0.84
N THR A 141 -13.54 7.57 1.07
CA THR A 141 -13.33 6.22 1.62
C THR A 141 -13.66 6.18 3.11
N ALA A 142 -13.31 7.21 3.88
CA ALA A 142 -13.67 7.42 5.28
C ALA A 142 -15.18 7.56 5.41
N ALA A 143 -15.86 8.37 4.59
CA ALA A 143 -17.31 8.42 4.61
C ALA A 143 -17.95 7.05 4.32
N ALA A 144 -17.39 6.27 3.39
CA ALA A 144 -17.87 4.90 3.14
C ALA A 144 -17.60 3.94 4.32
N ILE A 145 -16.49 4.11 5.03
CA ILE A 145 -16.16 3.37 6.26
C ILE A 145 -17.11 3.77 7.40
N GLU A 146 -17.35 5.06 7.60
CA GLU A 146 -18.30 5.60 8.59
C GLU A 146 -19.70 5.05 8.32
N GLN A 147 -20.17 5.10 7.07
CA GLN A 147 -21.46 4.49 6.67
C GLN A 147 -21.53 2.99 6.96
N LEU A 148 -20.42 2.27 6.77
CA LEU A 148 -20.33 0.83 7.06
C LEU A 148 -20.45 0.57 8.57
N ILE A 149 -19.78 1.40 9.38
CA ILE A 149 -19.76 1.34 10.85
C ILE A 149 -21.11 1.72 11.44
N ASP A 150 -21.69 2.84 11.00
CA ASP A 150 -22.90 3.44 11.60
C ASP A 150 -24.15 2.57 11.46
N GLY A 151 -24.10 1.57 10.59
CA GLY A 151 -25.20 0.62 10.44
C GLY A 151 -26.41 1.16 9.67
N ALA A 152 -26.41 2.45 9.31
CA ALA A 152 -27.56 3.17 8.77
C ALA A 152 -28.00 2.71 7.37
N GLU A 153 -27.08 2.13 6.58
CA GLU A 153 -27.38 1.58 5.26
C GLU A 153 -28.15 0.26 5.38
N PRO A 154 -29.32 0.14 4.71
CA PRO A 154 -30.15 -1.07 4.75
C PRO A 154 -29.53 -2.24 3.97
N ASP A 155 -28.64 -1.99 3.01
CA ASP A 155 -27.97 -3.03 2.23
C ASP A 155 -26.46 -3.09 2.53
N PHE A 156 -26.11 -3.91 3.52
CA PHE A 156 -24.71 -4.15 3.90
C PHE A 156 -23.87 -4.71 2.74
N ALA A 157 -24.45 -5.57 1.90
CA ALA A 157 -23.71 -6.19 0.80
C ALA A 157 -23.32 -5.16 -0.27
N GLN A 158 -24.23 -4.23 -0.57
CA GLN A 158 -23.95 -3.12 -1.48
C GLN A 158 -22.85 -2.20 -0.93
N SER A 159 -22.85 -1.90 0.37
CA SER A 159 -21.79 -1.10 1.02
C SER A 159 -20.42 -1.79 0.93
N ILE A 160 -20.35 -3.11 1.11
CA ILE A 160 -19.11 -3.88 0.94
C ILE A 160 -18.60 -3.82 -0.50
N HIS A 161 -19.48 -3.96 -1.49
CA HIS A 161 -19.10 -3.82 -2.90
C HIS A 161 -18.55 -2.43 -3.21
N GLU A 162 -19.22 -1.37 -2.76
CA GLU A 162 -18.81 0.01 -3.02
C GLU A 162 -17.47 0.34 -2.36
N LEU A 163 -17.26 -0.07 -1.10
CA LEU A 163 -15.98 0.10 -0.40
C LEU A 163 -14.86 -0.67 -1.11
N SER A 164 -15.14 -1.91 -1.52
CA SER A 164 -14.19 -2.76 -2.22
C SER A 164 -13.82 -2.19 -3.59
N TYR A 165 -14.78 -1.63 -4.32
CA TYR A 165 -14.53 -0.95 -5.58
C TYR A 165 -13.60 0.26 -5.38
N ARG A 166 -13.91 1.15 -4.44
CA ARG A 166 -13.07 2.33 -4.13
C ARG A 166 -11.65 1.91 -3.71
N ASN A 167 -11.54 0.93 -2.83
CA ASN A 167 -10.25 0.45 -2.34
C ASN A 167 -9.41 -0.17 -3.48
N LEU A 168 -10.03 -1.00 -4.32
CA LEU A 168 -9.32 -1.59 -5.46
C LEU A 168 -8.88 -0.52 -6.47
N MET A 169 -9.71 0.49 -6.73
CA MET A 169 -9.35 1.61 -7.61
C MET A 169 -8.12 2.36 -7.09
N ILE A 170 -8.01 2.54 -5.77
CA ILE A 170 -6.83 3.12 -5.12
C ILE A 170 -5.57 2.28 -5.40
N PHE A 171 -5.64 0.95 -5.27
CA PHE A 171 -4.50 0.09 -5.56
C PHE A 171 -4.06 0.17 -7.03
N VAL A 172 -4.99 0.07 -7.98
CA VAL A 172 -4.63 0.00 -9.40
C VAL A 172 -4.20 1.34 -9.99
N ALA A 173 -4.74 2.46 -9.46
CA ALA A 173 -4.41 3.79 -9.95
C ALA A 173 -3.05 4.29 -9.42
N ARG A 174 -2.60 3.83 -8.25
CA ARG A 174 -1.45 4.43 -7.56
C ARG A 174 -0.11 3.83 -8.01
N PRO A 175 0.88 4.65 -8.40
CA PRO A 175 2.24 4.19 -8.68
C PRO A 175 2.92 3.48 -7.52
N ARG A 176 2.57 3.84 -6.29
CA ARG A 176 3.08 3.21 -5.07
C ARG A 176 2.77 1.72 -4.99
N PHE A 177 1.60 1.27 -5.44
CA PHE A 177 1.28 -0.17 -5.39
C PHE A 177 2.20 -0.95 -6.34
N ARG A 178 2.48 -0.42 -7.53
CA ARG A 178 3.47 -1.03 -8.45
C ARG A 178 4.89 -0.95 -7.91
N LEU A 179 5.28 0.17 -7.29
CA LEU A 179 6.56 0.27 -6.57
C LEU A 179 6.67 -0.81 -5.49
N ARG A 180 5.59 -1.07 -4.75
CA ARG A 180 5.53 -2.14 -3.76
C ARG A 180 5.70 -3.52 -4.40
N LEU A 181 5.09 -3.78 -5.57
CA LEU A 181 5.31 -5.05 -6.28
C LEU A 181 6.79 -5.24 -6.66
N VAL A 182 7.46 -4.18 -7.12
CA VAL A 182 8.90 -4.23 -7.38
C VAL A 182 9.70 -4.48 -6.10
N ALA A 183 9.34 -3.82 -5.00
CA ALA A 183 9.98 -4.02 -3.71
C ALA A 183 9.80 -5.45 -3.20
N VAL A 184 8.60 -6.03 -3.33
CA VAL A 184 8.32 -7.44 -2.96
C VAL A 184 9.20 -8.38 -3.77
N ALA A 185 9.31 -8.18 -5.09
CA ALA A 185 10.19 -8.98 -5.94
C ALA A 185 11.68 -8.86 -5.58
N ALA A 186 12.08 -7.74 -4.97
CA ALA A 186 13.46 -7.47 -4.54
C ALA A 186 13.74 -7.79 -3.06
N ALA A 187 12.73 -8.21 -2.28
CA ALA A 187 12.87 -8.40 -0.83
C ALA A 187 13.62 -9.68 -0.43
N GLU A 188 13.74 -10.64 -1.35
CA GLU A 188 14.51 -11.86 -1.12
C GLU A 188 16.00 -11.51 -0.97
N GLY A 189 16.59 -11.88 0.17
CA GLY A 189 17.97 -11.51 0.50
C GLY A 189 18.18 -10.04 0.93
N ASP A 190 17.17 -9.18 0.86
CA ASP A 190 17.25 -7.78 1.31
C ASP A 190 16.40 -7.55 2.57
N GLU A 191 17.06 -7.63 3.74
CA GLU A 191 16.43 -7.39 5.04
C GLU A 191 15.86 -5.98 5.17
N VAL A 192 16.48 -4.98 4.53
CA VAL A 192 16.08 -3.57 4.63
C VAL A 192 14.75 -3.35 3.92
N ILE A 193 14.57 -3.94 2.74
CA ILE A 193 13.30 -3.90 2.01
C ILE A 193 12.24 -4.72 2.75
N ARG A 194 12.60 -5.90 3.28
CA ARG A 194 11.68 -6.75 4.04
C ARG A 194 11.13 -6.07 5.29
N GLU A 195 11.98 -5.40 6.07
CA GLU A 195 11.57 -4.59 7.21
C GLU A 195 10.59 -3.49 6.80
N ALA A 196 10.91 -2.74 5.74
CA ALA A 196 10.05 -1.65 5.26
C ALA A 196 8.68 -2.14 4.78
N LEU A 197 8.64 -3.30 4.10
CA LEU A 197 7.39 -3.96 3.74
C LEU A 197 6.64 -4.43 4.98
N GLY A 198 7.31 -5.06 5.94
CA GLY A 198 6.71 -5.52 7.20
C GLY A 198 6.08 -4.38 8.01
N GLU A 199 6.79 -3.26 8.16
CA GLU A 199 6.28 -2.04 8.81
C GLU A 199 5.02 -1.53 8.09
N LEU A 200 5.03 -1.49 6.75
CA LEU A 200 3.89 -1.07 5.94
C LEU A 200 2.66 -1.98 6.13
N TYR A 201 2.84 -3.30 6.09
CA TYR A 201 1.75 -4.25 6.29
C TYR A 201 1.18 -4.11 7.72
N HIS A 202 2.05 -4.09 8.73
CA HIS A 202 1.62 -4.02 10.12
C HIS A 202 0.74 -2.78 10.38
N GLU A 203 1.17 -1.59 9.95
CA GLU A 203 0.41 -0.36 10.15
C GLU A 203 -0.95 -0.37 9.43
N ALA A 204 -0.97 -0.88 8.20
CA ALA A 204 -2.20 -1.00 7.43
C ALA A 204 -3.20 -1.97 8.10
N LEU A 205 -2.72 -3.14 8.53
CA LEU A 205 -3.56 -4.17 9.16
C LEU A 205 -4.11 -3.72 10.51
N VAL A 206 -3.31 -3.04 11.34
CA VAL A 206 -3.78 -2.49 12.63
C VAL A 206 -4.94 -1.52 12.43
N SER A 207 -4.84 -0.63 11.45
CA SER A 207 -5.89 0.34 11.14
C SER A 207 -7.18 -0.34 10.66
N TRP A 208 -7.07 -1.32 9.76
CA TRP A 208 -8.22 -2.06 9.25
C TRP A 208 -8.87 -2.95 10.31
N ARG A 209 -8.08 -3.57 11.17
CA ARG A 209 -8.59 -4.36 12.31
C ARG A 209 -9.53 -3.56 13.20
N ALA A 210 -9.17 -2.32 13.53
CA ALA A 210 -10.04 -1.45 14.32
C ALA A 210 -11.39 -1.21 13.62
N VAL A 211 -11.37 -0.92 12.31
CA VAL A 211 -12.58 -0.73 11.50
C VAL A 211 -13.45 -1.99 11.50
N PHE A 212 -12.88 -3.17 11.22
CA PHE A 212 -13.65 -4.40 11.16
C PHE A 212 -14.25 -4.79 12.51
N VAL A 213 -13.50 -4.67 13.61
CA VAL A 213 -14.04 -4.94 14.95
C VAL A 213 -15.25 -4.05 15.26
N GLU A 214 -15.22 -2.78 14.85
CA GLU A 214 -16.35 -1.87 15.05
C GLU A 214 -17.57 -2.25 14.18
N VAL A 215 -17.33 -2.55 12.90
CA VAL A 215 -18.38 -3.00 11.97
C VAL A 215 -19.06 -4.28 12.50
N LEU A 216 -18.28 -5.27 12.96
CA LEU A 216 -18.82 -6.51 13.49
C LEU A 216 -19.70 -6.25 14.72
N ARG A 217 -19.22 -5.42 15.66
CA ARG A 217 -19.98 -5.07 16.87
C ARG A 217 -21.31 -4.39 16.53
N ASN A 218 -21.29 -3.38 15.66
CA ASN A 218 -22.50 -2.62 15.33
C ASN A 218 -23.53 -3.41 14.52
N ARG A 219 -23.09 -4.49 13.86
CA ARG A 219 -23.95 -5.39 13.08
C ARG A 219 -24.37 -6.65 13.86
N GLY A 220 -23.99 -6.78 15.13
CA GLY A 220 -24.28 -7.98 15.92
C GLY A 220 -23.64 -9.25 15.35
N LEU A 221 -22.46 -9.11 14.76
CA LEU A 221 -21.67 -10.19 14.18
C LEU A 221 -20.49 -10.54 15.07
N GLN A 222 -20.10 -11.81 15.05
CA GLN A 222 -18.86 -12.29 15.66
C GLN A 222 -18.12 -13.20 14.69
N LEU A 223 -16.83 -13.36 14.93
CA LEU A 223 -16.01 -14.35 14.22
C LEU A 223 -16.33 -15.75 14.74
N ARG A 224 -16.35 -16.73 13.84
CA ARG A 224 -16.45 -18.14 14.21
C ARG A 224 -15.26 -18.57 15.06
N PRO A 225 -15.43 -19.57 15.93
CA PRO A 225 -14.32 -20.17 16.68
C PRO A 225 -13.14 -20.55 15.78
N GLY A 226 -11.93 -20.27 16.26
CA GLY A 226 -10.68 -20.50 15.53
C GLY A 226 -10.23 -19.36 14.63
N VAL A 227 -11.13 -18.42 14.24
CA VAL A 227 -10.75 -17.26 13.41
C VAL A 227 -10.48 -16.04 14.27
N GLN A 228 -9.23 -15.57 14.29
CA GLN A 228 -8.90 -14.32 14.98
C GLN A 228 -9.20 -13.10 14.11
N PRO A 229 -9.43 -11.91 14.71
CA PRO A 229 -9.57 -10.67 13.95
C PRO A 229 -8.39 -10.42 13.00
N ASP A 230 -7.18 -10.75 13.43
CA ASP A 230 -5.97 -10.55 12.63
C ASP A 230 -5.96 -11.48 11.40
N ASP A 231 -6.43 -12.72 11.53
CA ASP A 231 -6.55 -13.67 10.40
C ASP A 231 -7.54 -13.14 9.36
N PHE A 232 -8.70 -12.66 9.82
CA PHE A 232 -9.74 -12.12 8.95
C PHE A 232 -9.23 -10.92 8.14
N VAL A 233 -8.55 -9.98 8.78
CA VAL A 233 -7.98 -8.81 8.09
C VAL A 233 -6.84 -9.21 7.16
N ASN A 234 -6.00 -10.17 7.55
CA ASN A 234 -4.95 -10.71 6.68
C ASN A 234 -5.53 -11.38 5.42
N MET A 235 -6.59 -12.18 5.56
CA MET A 235 -7.28 -12.79 4.42
C MET A 235 -7.82 -11.72 3.46
N LEU A 236 -8.48 -10.69 3.99
CA LEU A 236 -8.98 -9.58 3.17
C LEU A 236 -7.85 -8.81 2.49
N ALA A 237 -6.73 -8.57 3.16
CA ALA A 237 -5.56 -7.92 2.57
C ALA A 237 -4.98 -8.77 1.43
N ALA A 238 -4.81 -10.08 1.64
CA ALA A 238 -4.31 -11.00 0.62
C ALA A 238 -5.22 -11.02 -0.62
N VAL A 239 -6.54 -11.07 -0.43
CA VAL A 239 -7.53 -11.01 -1.51
C VAL A 239 -7.48 -9.66 -2.23
N ALA A 240 -7.39 -8.54 -1.50
CA ALA A 240 -7.31 -7.21 -2.10
C ALA A 240 -6.07 -7.05 -2.98
N GLU A 241 -4.92 -7.51 -2.49
CA GLU A 241 -3.66 -7.45 -3.23
C GLU A 241 -3.64 -8.39 -4.43
N GLY A 242 -4.09 -9.63 -4.27
CA GLY A 242 -4.21 -10.58 -5.37
C GLY A 242 -5.15 -10.07 -6.46
N THR A 243 -6.29 -9.50 -6.08
CA THR A 243 -7.25 -8.88 -7.01
C THR A 243 -6.62 -7.69 -7.72
N ALA A 244 -5.86 -6.85 -7.01
CA ALA A 244 -5.17 -5.71 -7.60
C ALA A 244 -4.08 -6.13 -8.59
N VAL A 245 -3.28 -7.17 -8.27
CA VAL A 245 -2.31 -7.73 -9.21
C VAL A 245 -3.01 -8.27 -10.46
N HIS A 246 -4.12 -8.99 -10.30
CA HIS A 246 -4.90 -9.52 -11.42
C HIS A 246 -5.45 -8.39 -12.29
N ALA A 247 -6.02 -7.34 -11.69
CA ALA A 247 -6.52 -6.19 -12.42
C ALA A 247 -5.42 -5.46 -13.22
N LEU A 248 -4.18 -5.45 -12.71
CA LEU A 248 -3.04 -4.86 -13.41
C LEU A 248 -2.48 -5.74 -14.53
N SER A 249 -2.51 -7.06 -14.38
CA SER A 249 -1.92 -8.00 -15.34
C SER A 249 -2.86 -8.35 -16.49
N ALA A 250 -4.16 -8.49 -16.21
CA ALA A 250 -5.18 -8.85 -17.19
C ALA A 250 -6.48 -8.07 -16.92
N PRO A 251 -6.57 -6.80 -17.37
CA PRO A 251 -7.77 -5.99 -17.20
C PRO A 251 -8.99 -6.70 -17.78
N SER A 252 -9.99 -6.96 -16.94
CA SER A 252 -11.19 -7.69 -17.32
C SER A 252 -12.41 -7.21 -16.51
N PRO A 253 -13.60 -7.14 -17.13
CA PRO A 253 -14.86 -6.89 -16.42
C PRO A 253 -15.16 -7.91 -15.31
N LEU A 254 -14.55 -9.11 -15.38
CA LEU A 254 -14.67 -10.13 -14.34
C LEU A 254 -13.93 -9.76 -13.05
N VAL A 255 -12.93 -8.88 -13.12
CA VAL A 255 -12.16 -8.40 -11.97
C VAL A 255 -12.69 -7.05 -11.49
N ILE A 256 -12.92 -6.12 -12.43
CA ILE A 256 -13.48 -4.79 -12.15
C ILE A 256 -14.61 -4.49 -13.15
N ASP A 257 -15.84 -4.50 -12.65
CA ASP A 257 -17.03 -4.03 -13.37
C ASP A 257 -17.26 -2.56 -13.03
N HIS A 258 -16.81 -1.68 -13.92
CA HIS A 258 -16.96 -0.23 -13.74
C HIS A 258 -18.41 0.25 -13.88
N GLU A 259 -19.24 -0.43 -14.67
CA GLU A 259 -20.64 -0.04 -14.90
C GLU A 259 -21.45 -0.25 -13.61
N ARG A 260 -21.27 -1.40 -12.97
CA ARG A 260 -21.97 -1.74 -11.72
C ARG A 260 -21.22 -1.37 -10.46
N ARG A 261 -19.98 -0.87 -10.60
CA ARG A 261 -19.05 -0.59 -9.49
C ARG A 261 -18.85 -1.82 -8.60
N ARG A 262 -18.68 -2.99 -9.21
CA ARG A 262 -18.45 -4.27 -8.52
C ARG A 262 -17.06 -4.79 -8.83
N THR A 263 -16.49 -5.53 -7.89
CA THR A 263 -15.15 -6.11 -8.03
C THR A 263 -15.14 -7.53 -7.51
N LEU A 264 -14.18 -8.33 -7.99
CA LEU A 264 -13.88 -9.64 -7.44
C LEU A 264 -13.55 -9.55 -5.94
N LEU A 265 -12.87 -8.48 -5.52
CA LEU A 265 -12.61 -8.18 -4.10
C LEU A 265 -13.90 -8.08 -3.30
N GLY A 266 -14.91 -7.35 -3.79
CA GLY A 266 -16.19 -7.23 -3.08
C GLY A 266 -16.92 -8.57 -2.94
N THR A 267 -16.92 -9.38 -4.00
CA THR A 267 -17.49 -10.74 -3.97
C THR A 267 -16.75 -11.64 -2.98
N ALA A 268 -15.42 -11.61 -3.01
CA ALA A 268 -14.59 -12.40 -2.10
C ALA A 268 -14.71 -11.92 -0.64
N ALA A 269 -14.85 -10.62 -0.40
CA ALA A 269 -15.11 -10.06 0.92
C ALA A 269 -16.46 -10.55 1.47
N LEU A 270 -17.52 -10.57 0.66
CA LEU A 270 -18.81 -11.14 1.07
C LEU A 270 -18.72 -12.65 1.34
N ALA A 271 -17.94 -13.39 0.57
CA ALA A 271 -17.71 -14.81 0.82
C ALA A 271 -16.96 -15.04 2.15
N LEU A 272 -15.95 -14.22 2.45
CA LEU A 272 -15.23 -14.26 3.73
C LEU A 272 -16.13 -13.85 4.90
N ILE A 273 -16.94 -12.80 4.76
CA ILE A 273 -17.93 -12.39 5.74
C ILE A 273 -18.92 -13.54 6.00
N HIS A 274 -19.46 -14.16 4.95
CA HIS A 274 -20.40 -15.26 5.09
C HIS A 274 -19.77 -16.52 5.72
N GLY A 275 -18.51 -16.82 5.41
CA GLY A 275 -17.83 -18.01 5.91
C GLY A 275 -17.29 -17.83 7.33
N CYS A 276 -16.60 -16.73 7.61
CA CYS A 276 -15.86 -16.51 8.84
C CYS A 276 -16.71 -15.89 9.97
N LEU A 277 -17.89 -15.36 9.66
CA LEU A 277 -18.73 -14.67 10.64
C LEU A 277 -20.04 -15.41 10.88
N GLU A 278 -20.58 -15.21 12.07
CA GLU A 278 -21.91 -15.62 12.46
C GLU A 278 -22.60 -14.48 13.21
N ARG A 279 -23.93 -14.52 13.30
CA ARG A 279 -24.66 -13.58 14.12
C ARG A 279 -24.52 -13.97 15.59
N VAL A 280 -24.32 -12.99 16.47
CA VAL A 280 -24.17 -13.22 17.92
C VAL A 280 -25.42 -13.90 18.50
N ASP A 281 -26.61 -13.58 17.99
CA ASP A 281 -27.89 -14.13 18.45
C ASP A 281 -28.26 -15.48 17.82
N GLU A 282 -27.56 -15.90 16.78
CA GLU A 282 -27.78 -17.17 16.06
C GLU A 282 -26.50 -18.02 15.99
N ALA A 283 -25.54 -17.76 16.89
CA ALA A 283 -24.24 -18.39 16.88
C ALA A 283 -24.37 -19.90 17.07
N ASP A 284 -23.86 -20.67 16.11
CA ASP A 284 -23.87 -22.13 16.16
C ASP A 284 -22.65 -22.69 16.90
N GLY A 285 -21.64 -21.83 17.16
CA GLY A 285 -20.41 -22.19 17.86
C GLY A 285 -19.49 -23.11 17.06
N SER A 286 -19.74 -23.27 15.76
CA SER A 286 -18.95 -24.14 14.90
C SER A 286 -17.80 -23.39 14.23
N SER A 287 -16.63 -24.05 14.17
CA SER A 287 -15.47 -23.54 13.43
C SER A 287 -15.78 -23.40 11.93
N LEU A 288 -14.89 -22.72 11.20
CA LEU A 288 -15.02 -22.59 9.74
C LEU A 288 -15.06 -23.97 9.05
N GLU A 289 -14.20 -24.90 9.45
CA GLU A 289 -14.10 -26.26 8.93
C GLU A 289 -15.39 -27.04 9.20
N GLN A 290 -15.92 -26.92 10.42
CA GLN A 290 -17.17 -27.58 10.82
C GLN A 290 -18.37 -27.03 10.04
N ALA A 291 -18.43 -25.71 9.84
CA ALA A 291 -19.46 -25.06 9.04
C ALA A 291 -19.39 -25.51 7.56
N VAL A 292 -18.18 -25.62 6.99
CA VAL A 292 -17.97 -26.16 5.65
C VAL A 292 -18.40 -27.63 5.57
N HIS A 293 -18.00 -28.45 6.55
CA HIS A 293 -18.39 -29.86 6.62
C HIS A 293 -19.92 -30.01 6.67
N ALA A 294 -20.60 -29.25 7.53
CA ALA A 294 -22.05 -29.25 7.62
C ALA A 294 -22.72 -28.83 6.30
N LYS A 295 -22.15 -27.85 5.59
CA LYS A 295 -22.65 -27.39 4.29
C LYS A 295 -22.49 -28.44 3.19
N VAL A 296 -21.45 -29.27 3.24
CA VAL A 296 -21.18 -30.33 2.25
C VAL A 296 -21.96 -31.60 2.55
N TYR A 297 -22.06 -32.01 3.82
CA TYR A 297 -22.58 -33.32 4.23
C TYR A 297 -23.92 -33.27 4.97
N GLY A 298 -24.45 -32.08 5.24
CA GLY A 298 -25.73 -31.88 5.95
C GLY A 298 -25.68 -32.19 7.45
N LYS A 299 -24.49 -32.41 8.04
CA LYS A 299 -24.29 -32.71 9.46
C LYS A 299 -22.92 -32.23 9.96
N LEU A 300 -22.82 -31.94 11.25
CA LEU A 300 -21.53 -31.64 11.89
C LEU A 300 -20.62 -32.88 11.90
N PRO A 301 -19.28 -32.68 11.88
CA PRO A 301 -18.35 -33.79 12.05
C PRO A 301 -18.47 -34.39 13.46
N PRO A 302 -18.19 -35.70 13.63
CA PRO A 302 -18.20 -36.33 14.95
C PRO A 302 -17.17 -35.69 15.90
N GLU A 303 -17.49 -35.61 17.20
CA GLU A 303 -16.71 -34.88 18.22
C GLU A 303 -15.23 -35.29 18.30
N GLU A 304 -14.89 -36.52 17.89
CA GLU A 304 -13.52 -37.04 17.87
C GLU A 304 -12.63 -36.38 16.79
N GLU A 305 -13.20 -35.89 15.69
CA GLU A 305 -12.46 -35.17 14.64
C GLU A 305 -12.37 -33.66 14.93
N ALA A 306 -13.30 -33.12 15.72
CA ALA A 306 -13.39 -31.72 16.08
C ALA A 306 -12.29 -31.24 17.05
N GLN A 307 -11.67 -32.15 17.81
CA GLN A 307 -10.60 -31.82 18.78
C GLN A 307 -9.18 -31.86 18.18
N ALA A 308 -9.05 -32.28 16.91
CA ALA A 308 -7.77 -32.47 16.22
C ALA A 308 -7.41 -31.34 15.24
N SER A 309 -8.27 -30.34 15.07
CA SER A 309 -8.09 -29.15 14.20
C SER A 309 -8.06 -27.87 15.05
#